data_AF-A0A812VM45-F1
#
_entry.id   AF-A0A812VM45-F1
#
_cell.length_a   1.000
_cell.length_b   1.000
_cell.length_c   1.000
_cell.angle_alpha   90.00
_cell.angle_beta   90.00
_cell.angle_gamma   90.00
#
_symmetry.space_group_name_H-M   'P 1'
#
loop_
_entity.id
_entity.type
_entity.pdbx_description
1 polymer ?
#
loop_
_entity_poly.entity_id
_entity_poly.type
_entity_poly.pdbx_seq_one_letter_code
_entity_poly.pdbx_strand_id
1 'polypeptide(L)'
;MEGMLCLLEKYDRSSDGTIGEQELTTLVKALDTGSFWDEAKLTSLMKGFGLDAGRLKLTSFAQMLFEGPQSALYQVVREDLRKAMTSPEWDDGSYAPILIRLAWHSSGTYNKADGTGGSNGATMRHALEASDPENAYLEHARGLLEPVKVKHPWISYADLWILAAYVALEITRGPRIAFTGGRVDAPEEKAVAPGRLPGAEYGLAEGMEVDEEGRLKGWENLAQHIRDVFGRMGLTDREAVALICGGHVYGRCHPEQTASGYAGAWVEMPTLFSNEYAADMVGDRWMAVTHDTVMPDGGRVPEEVRPAPGKRQYIDLTKYEGEEEEEAAQEAPDAKEYPPGRYKCTSQWVNIHEQPDVSSPVHGRCLEGEELSFLAVKVFGTELRGLAERGGWISLTSGAGKPIFERVANLEPEHLQGRYRVRIANAPLLEAPSASALEVGRKQAGEEVTVEEVRIESSEGSNISIMGRLEVGGRSGWVTIYSSDGFGGLVCERIVEGYNERPRRPLKGQTGHQMMLVSDMVLLWDAAFREHLEAYAEDEDLLKREFGEAFKKLTELGCPWSKDAPGPATGCAAVAPSRCPFVQ
;
A
#
# COMPACT_ATOMS: atom_id res chain seq x y z
N MET A 1 -32.31 -3.10 -13.79
CA MET A 1 -31.37 -4.06 -14.41
C MET A 1 -32.08 -5.04 -15.33
N GLU A 2 -33.03 -5.86 -14.83
CA GLU A 2 -33.75 -6.88 -15.65
C GLU A 2 -34.44 -6.32 -16.90
N GLY A 3 -35.14 -5.17 -16.79
CA GLY A 3 -35.78 -4.54 -17.96
C GLY A 3 -34.79 -4.06 -19.03
N MET A 4 -33.59 -3.68 -18.63
CA MET A 4 -32.52 -3.26 -19.55
C MET A 4 -31.85 -4.47 -20.19
N LEU A 5 -31.63 -5.55 -19.44
CA LEU A 5 -31.17 -6.83 -19.98
C LEU A 5 -32.12 -7.36 -21.07
N CYS A 6 -33.43 -7.35 -20.81
CA CYS A 6 -34.44 -7.75 -21.78
C CYS A 6 -34.45 -6.87 -23.04
N LEU A 7 -34.12 -5.58 -22.91
CA LEU A 7 -33.93 -4.66 -24.03
C LEU A 7 -32.66 -4.98 -24.84
N LEU A 8 -31.56 -5.31 -24.16
CA LEU A 8 -30.27 -5.61 -24.77
C LEU A 8 -30.24 -6.97 -25.47
N GLU A 9 -30.99 -7.95 -24.97
CA GLU A 9 -31.21 -9.25 -25.63
C GLU A 9 -31.81 -9.08 -27.04
N LYS A 10 -32.53 -7.98 -27.31
CA LYS A 10 -33.03 -7.67 -28.67
C LYS A 10 -31.92 -7.26 -29.65
N TYR A 11 -30.76 -6.85 -29.13
CA TYR A 11 -29.58 -6.49 -29.90
C TYR A 11 -28.54 -7.61 -29.94
N ASP A 12 -28.76 -8.71 -29.21
CA ASP A 12 -27.95 -9.93 -29.29
C ASP A 12 -28.31 -10.74 -30.55
N ARG A 13 -27.59 -10.45 -31.63
CA ARG A 13 -27.78 -11.12 -32.93
C ARG A 13 -27.29 -12.58 -32.94
N SER A 14 -26.43 -12.99 -32.02
CA SER A 14 -25.92 -14.37 -31.91
C SER A 14 -26.74 -15.24 -30.97
N SER A 15 -27.59 -14.63 -30.14
CA SER A 15 -28.41 -15.33 -29.13
C SER A 15 -27.57 -16.15 -28.13
N ASP A 16 -26.33 -15.73 -27.88
CA ASP A 16 -25.39 -16.36 -26.95
C ASP A 16 -25.21 -15.55 -25.65
N GLY A 17 -26.02 -14.51 -25.45
CA GLY A 17 -25.98 -13.63 -24.29
C GLY A 17 -24.83 -12.62 -24.37
N THR A 18 -24.31 -12.35 -25.56
CA THR A 18 -23.17 -11.44 -25.76
C THR A 18 -23.37 -10.44 -26.90
N ILE A 19 -22.67 -9.31 -26.84
CA ILE A 19 -22.69 -8.23 -27.84
C ILE A 19 -21.28 -8.02 -28.42
N GLY A 20 -21.16 -7.89 -29.75
CA GLY A 20 -19.89 -7.61 -30.43
C GLY A 20 -19.56 -6.11 -30.48
N GLU A 21 -18.31 -5.80 -30.83
CA GLU A 21 -17.78 -4.43 -30.88
C GLU A 21 -18.62 -3.47 -31.74
N GLN A 22 -19.09 -3.93 -32.89
CA GLN A 22 -19.82 -3.08 -33.83
C GLN A 22 -21.26 -2.78 -33.34
N GLU A 23 -21.90 -3.78 -32.71
CA GLU A 23 -23.22 -3.61 -32.08
C GLU A 23 -23.13 -2.71 -30.85
N LEU A 24 -22.10 -2.92 -30.02
CA LEU A 24 -21.79 -2.10 -28.85
C LEU A 24 -21.55 -0.65 -29.25
N THR A 25 -20.69 -0.42 -30.24
CA THR A 25 -20.38 0.93 -30.76
C THR A 25 -21.64 1.63 -31.26
N THR A 26 -22.48 0.92 -32.02
CA THR A 26 -23.73 1.48 -32.55
C THR A 26 -24.68 1.85 -31.41
N LEU A 27 -24.83 0.96 -30.44
CA LEU A 27 -25.74 1.14 -29.32
C LEU A 27 -25.28 2.27 -28.39
N VAL A 28 -24.00 2.29 -28.02
CA VAL A 28 -23.43 3.34 -27.17
C VAL A 28 -23.54 4.72 -27.86
N LYS A 29 -23.23 4.81 -29.16
CA LYS A 29 -23.43 6.05 -29.93
C LYS A 29 -24.88 6.48 -30.05
N ALA A 30 -25.82 5.53 -30.13
CA ALA A 30 -27.25 5.83 -30.17
C ALA A 30 -27.78 6.33 -28.81
N LEU A 31 -27.22 5.86 -27.71
CA LEU A 31 -27.56 6.27 -26.35
C LEU A 31 -26.88 7.58 -25.94
N ASP A 32 -25.79 7.94 -26.62
CA ASP A 32 -25.04 9.14 -26.35
C ASP A 32 -25.65 10.38 -27.00
N THR A 33 -26.50 11.05 -26.25
CA THR A 33 -27.11 12.32 -26.66
C THR A 33 -26.14 13.51 -26.58
N GLY A 34 -24.95 13.34 -26.01
CA GLY A 34 -24.01 14.42 -25.68
C GLY A 34 -22.66 14.38 -26.40
N SER A 35 -22.45 13.44 -27.33
CA SER A 35 -21.14 13.21 -27.98
C SER A 35 -20.01 12.95 -26.98
N PHE A 36 -20.34 12.39 -25.82
CA PHE A 36 -19.36 11.97 -24.82
C PHE A 36 -18.45 10.85 -25.33
N TRP A 37 -18.97 9.94 -26.16
CA TRP A 37 -18.29 8.76 -26.66
C TRP A 37 -17.56 9.02 -27.98
N ASP A 38 -16.25 8.81 -27.94
CA ASP A 38 -15.38 8.76 -29.11
C ASP A 38 -14.80 7.34 -29.29
N GLU A 39 -14.10 7.14 -30.40
CA GLU A 39 -13.50 5.85 -30.75
C GLU A 39 -12.46 5.39 -29.71
N ALA A 40 -11.71 6.32 -29.11
CA ALA A 40 -10.69 5.99 -28.12
C ALA A 40 -11.30 5.52 -26.78
N LYS A 41 -12.38 6.17 -26.32
CA LYS A 41 -13.13 5.76 -25.13
C LYS A 41 -13.81 4.42 -25.35
N LEU A 42 -14.46 4.23 -26.48
CA LEU A 42 -15.05 2.94 -26.83
C LEU A 42 -13.98 1.83 -26.84
N THR A 43 -12.85 2.06 -27.49
CA THR A 43 -11.74 1.10 -27.55
C THR A 43 -11.20 0.76 -26.16
N SER A 44 -11.01 1.77 -25.32
CA SER A 44 -10.54 1.58 -23.95
C SER A 44 -11.53 0.81 -23.10
N LEU A 45 -12.83 1.11 -23.22
CA LEU A 45 -13.89 0.40 -22.53
C LEU A 45 -13.89 -1.08 -22.94
N MET A 46 -13.83 -1.34 -24.25
CA MET A 46 -13.83 -2.69 -24.80
C MET A 46 -12.64 -3.50 -24.28
N LYS A 47 -11.42 -2.98 -24.40
CA LYS A 47 -10.21 -3.61 -23.85
C LYS A 47 -10.32 -3.86 -22.35
N GLY A 48 -10.88 -2.90 -21.60
CA GLY A 48 -11.09 -3.00 -20.17
C GLY A 48 -11.92 -4.20 -19.73
N PHE A 49 -12.93 -4.55 -20.52
CA PHE A 49 -13.78 -5.73 -20.28
C PHE A 49 -13.29 -7.00 -21.01
N GLY A 50 -12.08 -7.00 -21.57
CA GLY A 50 -11.48 -8.19 -22.19
C GLY A 50 -12.06 -8.55 -23.56
N LEU A 51 -12.54 -7.57 -24.33
CA LEU A 51 -13.04 -7.77 -25.71
C LEU A 51 -11.96 -8.06 -26.77
N ASP A 52 -10.78 -8.56 -26.39
CA ASP A 52 -9.75 -8.95 -27.35
C ASP A 52 -10.15 -10.20 -28.18
N ALA A 53 -11.26 -10.87 -27.82
CA ALA A 53 -11.80 -12.07 -28.48
C ALA A 53 -13.23 -11.92 -29.06
N GLY A 54 -13.78 -10.69 -29.15
CA GLY A 54 -14.86 -10.38 -30.10
C GLY A 54 -16.30 -10.27 -29.57
N ARG A 55 -16.64 -10.67 -28.33
CA ARG A 55 -17.99 -10.44 -27.75
C ARG A 55 -17.99 -10.25 -26.21
N LEU A 56 -18.92 -9.45 -25.69
CA LEU A 56 -19.05 -9.05 -24.27
C LEU A 56 -20.39 -9.49 -23.67
N LYS A 57 -20.40 -9.99 -22.43
CA LYS A 57 -21.65 -10.45 -21.77
C LYS A 57 -22.64 -9.30 -21.56
N LEU A 58 -23.90 -9.52 -21.91
CA LEU A 58 -24.98 -8.53 -21.74
C LEU A 58 -25.14 -8.05 -20.30
N THR A 59 -24.88 -8.91 -19.31
CA THR A 59 -24.91 -8.56 -17.89
C THR A 59 -23.86 -7.53 -17.51
N SER A 60 -22.62 -7.69 -17.98
CA SER A 60 -21.55 -6.70 -17.77
C SER A 60 -21.90 -5.36 -18.45
N PHE A 61 -22.48 -5.41 -19.65
CA PHE A 61 -22.93 -4.21 -20.35
C PHE A 61 -24.12 -3.52 -19.67
N ALA A 62 -25.09 -4.28 -19.17
CA ALA A 62 -26.21 -3.72 -18.42
C ALA A 62 -25.75 -3.04 -17.13
N GLN A 63 -24.77 -3.61 -16.43
CA GLN A 63 -24.17 -2.97 -15.26
C GLN A 63 -23.49 -1.64 -15.61
N MET A 64 -22.71 -1.62 -16.70
CA MET A 64 -22.07 -0.42 -17.25
C MET A 64 -23.08 0.72 -17.51
N LEU A 65 -24.23 0.42 -18.10
CA LEU A 65 -25.28 1.40 -18.35
C LEU A 65 -25.96 1.90 -17.07
N PHE A 66 -26.04 1.06 -16.03
CA PHE A 66 -26.68 1.40 -14.77
C PHE A 66 -25.82 2.33 -13.90
N GLU A 67 -24.51 2.12 -13.91
CA GLU A 67 -23.54 2.96 -13.19
C GLU A 67 -23.24 4.29 -13.92
N GLY A 68 -23.64 4.39 -15.18
CA GLY A 68 -23.43 5.56 -16.04
C GLY A 68 -22.24 5.37 -16.98
N PRO A 69 -22.35 5.80 -18.26
CA PRO A 69 -21.33 5.55 -19.29
C PRO A 69 -19.92 6.05 -18.91
N GLN A 70 -19.83 7.24 -18.31
CA GLN A 70 -18.58 7.83 -17.83
C GLN A 70 -18.01 7.08 -16.61
N SER A 71 -18.87 6.67 -15.67
CA SER A 71 -18.46 5.93 -14.47
C SER A 71 -17.78 4.62 -14.85
N ALA A 72 -18.36 3.87 -15.80
CA ALA A 72 -17.81 2.59 -16.21
C ALA A 72 -16.44 2.68 -16.89
N LEU A 73 -16.17 3.75 -17.66
CA LEU A 73 -14.83 4.02 -18.21
C LEU A 73 -13.81 4.21 -17.10
N TYR A 74 -14.13 4.99 -16.09
CA TYR A 74 -13.24 5.16 -14.95
C TYR A 74 -13.07 3.87 -14.15
N GLN A 75 -14.10 3.04 -13.99
CA GLN A 75 -13.96 1.73 -13.31
C GLN A 75 -12.92 0.83 -13.97
N VAL A 76 -12.87 0.80 -15.30
CA VAL A 76 -11.81 0.09 -16.04
C VAL A 76 -10.43 0.60 -15.65
N VAL A 77 -10.23 1.92 -15.63
CA VAL A 77 -8.96 2.53 -15.23
C VAL A 77 -8.63 2.21 -13.77
N ARG A 78 -9.62 2.20 -12.87
CA ARG A 78 -9.45 1.84 -11.46
C ARG A 78 -8.92 0.43 -11.27
N GLU A 79 -9.42 -0.55 -12.04
CA GLU A 79 -8.91 -1.92 -11.99
C GLU A 79 -7.44 -2.03 -12.42
N ASP A 80 -7.05 -1.31 -13.47
CA ASP A 80 -5.66 -1.29 -13.91
C ASP A 80 -4.75 -0.57 -12.89
N LEU A 81 -5.25 0.48 -12.25
CA LEU A 81 -4.57 1.16 -11.14
C LEU A 81 -4.37 0.23 -9.93
N ARG A 82 -5.40 -0.52 -9.50
CA ARG A 82 -5.29 -1.48 -8.39
C ARG A 82 -4.18 -2.50 -8.62
N LYS A 83 -4.07 -3.01 -9.85
CA LYS A 83 -3.01 -3.96 -10.24
C LYS A 83 -1.62 -3.31 -10.24
N ALA A 84 -1.52 -2.06 -10.70
CA ALA A 84 -0.25 -1.34 -10.74
C ALA A 84 0.28 -0.98 -9.33
N MET A 85 -0.61 -0.79 -8.36
CA MET A 85 -0.25 -0.30 -7.02
C MET A 85 0.40 -1.35 -6.13
N THR A 86 0.08 -2.63 -6.29
CA THR A 86 0.61 -3.69 -5.43
C THR A 86 1.98 -4.13 -5.94
N SER A 87 3.03 -3.95 -5.13
CA SER A 87 4.39 -4.32 -5.53
C SER A 87 5.21 -4.75 -4.31
N PRO A 88 5.49 -6.05 -4.13
CA PRO A 88 6.29 -6.53 -3.01
C PRO A 88 7.75 -6.06 -3.03
N GLU A 89 8.20 -5.46 -4.14
CA GLU A 89 9.56 -4.96 -4.33
C GLU A 89 9.69 -3.45 -4.07
N TRP A 90 8.58 -2.76 -3.79
CA TRP A 90 8.56 -1.32 -3.58
C TRP A 90 8.22 -0.97 -2.13
N ASP A 91 9.13 -0.26 -1.46
CA ASP A 91 8.99 0.18 -0.06
C ASP A 91 8.25 -0.85 0.82
N ASP A 92 7.08 -0.47 1.32
CA ASP A 92 6.19 -1.20 2.22
C ASP A 92 5.26 -2.21 1.50
N GLY A 93 5.66 -2.65 0.31
CA GLY A 93 4.89 -3.57 -0.53
C GLY A 93 3.84 -2.89 -1.42
N SER A 94 3.81 -1.55 -1.49
CA SER A 94 2.77 -0.81 -2.20
C SER A 94 3.21 0.56 -2.69
N TYR A 95 2.82 0.90 -3.92
CA TYR A 95 2.93 2.24 -4.49
C TYR A 95 1.78 3.18 -4.07
N ALA A 96 0.79 2.69 -3.29
CA ALA A 96 -0.34 3.52 -2.88
C ALA A 96 0.09 4.84 -2.20
N PRO A 97 1.05 4.86 -1.24
CA PRO A 97 1.48 6.09 -0.58
C PRO A 97 2.05 7.14 -1.54
N ILE A 98 2.92 6.74 -2.48
CA ILE A 98 3.54 7.70 -3.41
C ILE A 98 2.54 8.29 -4.40
N LEU A 99 1.45 7.57 -4.72
CA LEU A 99 0.37 8.08 -5.56
C LEU A 99 -0.52 9.07 -4.82
N ILE A 100 -0.74 8.87 -3.51
CA ILE A 100 -1.40 9.86 -2.65
C ILE A 100 -0.55 11.13 -2.59
N ARG A 101 0.77 10.99 -2.40
CA ARG A 101 1.72 12.11 -2.46
C ARG A 101 1.69 12.82 -3.81
N LEU A 102 1.68 12.10 -4.93
CA LEU A 102 1.61 12.71 -6.27
C LEU A 102 0.37 13.60 -6.43
N ALA A 103 -0.81 13.12 -6.00
CA ALA A 103 -2.04 13.90 -6.07
C ALA A 103 -2.03 15.10 -5.12
N TRP A 104 -1.50 14.93 -3.89
CA TRP A 104 -1.29 16.02 -2.94
C TRP A 104 -0.41 17.11 -3.57
N HIS A 105 0.78 16.75 -4.05
CA HIS A 105 1.75 17.71 -4.62
C HIS A 105 1.22 18.38 -5.89
N SER A 106 0.55 17.64 -6.77
CA SER A 106 -0.08 18.22 -7.96
C SER A 106 -1.17 19.24 -7.59
N SER A 107 -1.87 19.03 -6.48
CA SER A 107 -2.95 19.92 -6.04
C SER A 107 -2.43 21.08 -5.17
N GLY A 108 -1.35 20.85 -4.43
CA GLY A 108 -0.77 21.76 -3.44
C GLY A 108 -0.19 23.05 -4.01
N THR A 109 0.00 23.13 -5.33
CA THR A 109 0.49 24.35 -6.01
C THR A 109 -0.60 25.40 -6.22
N TYR A 110 -1.87 25.09 -5.92
CA TYR A 110 -2.99 25.99 -6.13
C TYR A 110 -2.83 27.32 -5.39
N ASN A 111 -3.23 28.40 -6.06
CA ASN A 111 -3.32 29.73 -5.48
C ASN A 111 -4.71 30.32 -5.75
N LYS A 112 -5.50 30.51 -4.69
CA LYS A 112 -6.85 31.06 -4.81
C LYS A 112 -6.89 32.51 -5.30
N ALA A 113 -5.79 33.26 -5.15
CA ALA A 113 -5.74 34.68 -5.50
C ALA A 113 -5.70 34.92 -7.02
N ASP A 114 -5.03 34.03 -7.76
CA ASP A 114 -4.84 34.15 -9.21
C ASP A 114 -5.37 32.94 -10.01
N GLY A 115 -5.83 31.88 -9.31
CA GLY A 115 -6.38 30.67 -9.91
C GLY A 115 -5.33 29.78 -10.60
N THR A 116 -4.04 29.99 -10.35
CA THR A 116 -2.95 29.21 -10.95
C THR A 116 -2.58 27.98 -10.11
N GLY A 117 -1.96 26.98 -10.75
CA GLY A 117 -1.63 25.70 -10.12
C GLY A 117 -2.84 24.81 -9.87
N GLY A 118 -2.67 23.79 -9.03
CA GLY A 118 -3.72 22.85 -8.67
C GLY A 118 -3.82 21.63 -9.59
N SER A 119 -4.80 20.77 -9.31
CA SER A 119 -4.90 19.45 -9.93
C SER A 119 -5.34 19.47 -11.41
N ASN A 120 -5.87 20.58 -11.89
CA ASN A 120 -6.34 20.73 -13.27
C ASN A 120 -5.21 21.21 -14.20
N GLY A 121 -4.45 20.26 -14.74
CA GLY A 121 -3.37 20.58 -15.69
C GLY A 121 -2.25 19.54 -15.75
N ALA A 122 -2.03 18.80 -14.66
CA ALA A 122 -0.90 17.88 -14.49
C ALA A 122 0.44 18.50 -14.91
N THR A 123 0.67 19.77 -14.58
CA THR A 123 1.81 20.55 -15.08
C THR A 123 3.15 20.09 -14.51
N MET A 124 3.16 19.32 -13.42
CA MET A 124 4.34 18.60 -12.90
C MET A 124 4.93 17.55 -13.88
N ARG A 125 4.29 17.29 -15.03
CA ARG A 125 4.89 16.51 -16.12
C ARG A 125 5.94 17.31 -16.91
N HIS A 126 5.96 18.63 -16.73
CA HIS A 126 6.88 19.56 -17.39
C HIS A 126 8.03 19.94 -16.46
N ALA A 127 9.19 20.26 -17.04
CA ALA A 127 10.45 20.40 -16.32
C ALA A 127 10.42 21.46 -15.20
N LEU A 128 9.74 22.59 -15.40
CA LEU A 128 9.71 23.69 -14.42
C LEU A 128 9.15 23.25 -13.07
N GLU A 129 8.02 22.54 -13.07
CA GLU A 129 7.37 22.08 -11.84
C GLU A 129 7.90 20.71 -11.39
N ALA A 130 8.31 19.85 -12.33
CA ALA A 130 8.93 18.56 -12.03
C ALA A 130 10.26 18.69 -11.27
N SER A 131 10.97 19.81 -11.46
CA SER A 131 12.27 20.09 -10.83
C SER A 131 12.18 20.86 -9.51
N ASP A 132 10.97 21.16 -9.02
CA ASP A 132 10.80 21.63 -7.64
C ASP A 132 11.41 20.58 -6.70
N PRO A 133 12.36 20.94 -5.81
CA PRO A 133 12.94 20.02 -4.84
C PRO A 133 11.90 19.25 -4.02
N GLU A 134 10.76 19.88 -3.71
CA GLU A 134 9.68 19.22 -2.96
C GLU A 134 8.97 18.13 -3.79
N ASN A 135 9.13 18.13 -5.13
CA ASN A 135 8.60 17.11 -6.03
C ASN A 135 9.61 16.00 -6.34
N ALA A 136 10.80 16.00 -5.70
CA ALA A 136 11.79 14.94 -5.84
C ALA A 136 11.16 13.57 -5.58
N TYR A 137 11.62 12.54 -6.30
CA TYR A 137 11.13 11.16 -6.24
C TYR A 137 9.75 10.90 -6.89
N LEU A 138 8.96 11.94 -7.22
CA LEU A 138 7.64 11.75 -7.85
C LEU A 138 7.70 11.28 -9.32
N GLU A 139 8.87 11.30 -9.95
CA GLU A 139 9.09 10.65 -11.24
C GLU A 139 8.78 9.15 -11.20
N HIS A 140 8.98 8.48 -10.06
CA HIS A 140 8.62 7.07 -9.88
C HIS A 140 7.10 6.88 -9.94
N ALA A 141 6.33 7.75 -9.29
CA ALA A 141 4.87 7.74 -9.34
C ALA A 141 4.36 8.05 -10.76
N ARG A 142 4.92 9.07 -11.43
CA ARG A 142 4.55 9.40 -12.82
C ARG A 142 4.89 8.25 -13.78
N GLY A 143 6.07 7.64 -13.63
CA GLY A 143 6.51 6.51 -14.43
C GLY A 143 5.64 5.27 -14.24
N LEU A 144 5.19 5.00 -13.00
CA LEU A 144 4.25 3.91 -12.70
C LEU A 144 2.92 4.06 -13.43
N LEU A 145 2.44 5.30 -13.59
CA LEU A 145 1.16 5.59 -14.23
C LEU A 145 1.23 5.64 -15.76
N GLU A 146 2.43 5.71 -16.36
CA GLU A 146 2.58 5.81 -17.81
C GLU A 146 2.03 4.58 -18.57
N PRO A 147 2.27 3.32 -18.17
CA PRO A 147 1.62 2.17 -18.79
C PRO A 147 0.09 2.23 -18.76
N VAL A 148 -0.48 2.75 -17.65
CA VAL A 148 -1.94 2.95 -17.51
C VAL A 148 -2.43 4.04 -18.48
N LYS A 149 -1.69 5.16 -18.58
CA LYS A 149 -1.98 6.23 -19.54
C LYS A 149 -1.96 5.74 -21.00
N VAL A 150 -0.95 4.94 -21.37
CA VAL A 150 -0.81 4.35 -22.71
C VAL A 150 -2.00 3.45 -23.02
N LYS A 151 -2.46 2.66 -22.04
CA LYS A 151 -3.64 1.80 -22.18
C LYS A 151 -4.95 2.59 -22.32
N HIS A 152 -5.03 3.76 -21.68
CA HIS A 152 -6.21 4.63 -21.67
C HIS A 152 -5.91 6.02 -22.24
N PRO A 153 -5.66 6.17 -23.55
CA PRO A 153 -5.21 7.45 -24.11
C PRO A 153 -6.22 8.60 -23.95
N TRP A 154 -7.51 8.28 -23.75
CA TRP A 154 -8.59 9.25 -23.57
C TRP A 154 -8.58 9.97 -22.21
N ILE A 155 -8.00 9.37 -21.15
CA ILE A 155 -7.93 10.02 -19.83
C ILE A 155 -6.79 11.04 -19.85
N SER A 156 -7.02 12.23 -19.28
CA SER A 156 -5.94 13.20 -19.06
C SER A 156 -4.97 12.68 -17.98
N TYR A 157 -3.72 13.11 -18.01
CA TYR A 157 -2.81 12.88 -16.88
C TYR A 157 -3.39 13.48 -15.59
N ALA A 158 -4.02 14.66 -15.70
CA ALA A 158 -4.65 15.34 -14.57
C ALA A 158 -5.74 14.51 -13.88
N ASP A 159 -6.65 13.88 -14.63
CA ASP A 159 -7.63 12.97 -14.03
C ASP A 159 -6.98 11.68 -13.55
N LEU A 160 -6.01 11.12 -14.29
CA LEU A 160 -5.35 9.86 -13.95
C LEU A 160 -4.64 9.94 -12.59
N TRP A 161 -3.91 11.02 -12.30
CA TRP A 161 -3.17 11.18 -11.05
C TRP A 161 -4.11 11.28 -9.84
N ILE A 162 -5.20 12.04 -9.95
CA ILE A 162 -6.18 12.16 -8.86
C ILE A 162 -6.96 10.85 -8.68
N LEU A 163 -7.35 10.20 -9.78
CA LEU A 163 -8.02 8.91 -9.71
C LEU A 163 -7.13 7.85 -9.07
N ALA A 164 -5.82 7.85 -9.38
CA ALA A 164 -4.84 6.97 -8.78
C ALA A 164 -4.79 7.14 -7.25
N ALA A 165 -4.74 8.38 -6.75
CA ALA A 165 -4.77 8.62 -5.31
C ALA A 165 -6.08 8.13 -4.67
N TYR A 166 -7.23 8.33 -5.30
CA TYR A 166 -8.50 7.86 -4.74
C TYR A 166 -8.58 6.34 -4.68
N VAL A 167 -8.06 5.65 -5.70
CA VAL A 167 -7.96 4.19 -5.70
C VAL A 167 -6.96 3.74 -4.63
N ALA A 168 -5.83 4.45 -4.47
CA ALA A 168 -4.86 4.19 -3.41
C ALA A 168 -5.50 4.26 -2.03
N LEU A 169 -6.25 5.33 -1.73
CA LEU A 169 -6.99 5.49 -0.47
C LEU A 169 -7.99 4.33 -0.24
N GLU A 170 -8.68 3.86 -1.27
CA GLU A 170 -9.62 2.75 -1.14
C GLU A 170 -8.96 1.43 -0.78
N ILE A 171 -7.85 1.09 -1.44
CA ILE A 171 -7.16 -0.19 -1.22
C ILE A 171 -6.41 -0.23 0.11
N THR A 172 -6.07 0.94 0.66
CA THR A 172 -5.45 1.09 1.97
C THR A 172 -6.45 1.31 3.11
N ARG A 173 -7.76 1.07 2.87
CA ARG A 173 -8.85 1.23 3.86
C ARG A 173 -9.06 2.67 4.38
N GLY A 174 -8.56 3.66 3.64
CA GLY A 174 -8.84 5.07 3.86
C GLY A 174 -10.25 5.49 3.39
N PRO A 175 -10.51 6.82 3.34
CA PRO A 175 -11.81 7.33 2.94
C PRO A 175 -12.16 7.00 1.49
N ARG A 176 -13.44 6.69 1.26
CA ARG A 176 -13.99 6.54 -0.10
C ARG A 176 -14.46 7.89 -0.63
N ILE A 177 -13.68 8.46 -1.55
CA ILE A 177 -13.98 9.78 -2.10
C ILE A 177 -14.65 9.63 -3.47
N ALA A 178 -15.81 10.27 -3.64
CA ALA A 178 -16.50 10.32 -4.93
C ALA A 178 -15.65 11.09 -5.96
N PHE A 179 -15.22 10.39 -7.00
CA PHE A 179 -14.41 10.94 -8.08
C PHE A 179 -15.28 11.72 -9.08
N THR A 180 -14.88 12.95 -9.36
CA THR A 180 -15.42 13.75 -10.48
C THR A 180 -14.28 14.01 -11.46
N GLY A 181 -14.44 13.48 -12.67
CA GLY A 181 -13.50 13.68 -13.77
C GLY A 181 -13.83 14.91 -14.62
N GLY A 182 -12.99 15.19 -15.60
CA GLY A 182 -13.09 16.33 -16.51
C GLY A 182 -11.88 17.25 -16.49
N ARG A 183 -10.81 16.90 -15.76
CA ARG A 183 -9.58 17.70 -15.76
C ARG A 183 -8.91 17.60 -17.11
N VAL A 184 -8.26 18.67 -17.53
CA VAL A 184 -7.57 18.74 -18.82
C VAL A 184 -6.06 18.89 -18.60
N ASP A 185 -5.27 18.29 -19.47
CA ASP A 185 -3.83 18.47 -19.43
C ASP A 185 -3.47 19.87 -19.95
N ALA A 186 -2.64 20.58 -19.19
CA ALA A 186 -2.21 21.93 -19.51
C ALA A 186 -0.83 21.93 -20.19
N PRO A 187 -0.52 22.93 -21.02
CA PRO A 187 0.79 23.06 -21.64
C PRO A 187 1.83 23.60 -20.63
N GLU A 188 3.10 23.59 -21.01
CA GLU A 188 4.23 23.90 -20.11
C GLU A 188 4.21 25.32 -19.54
N GLU A 189 3.61 26.28 -20.24
CA GLU A 189 3.52 27.68 -19.82
C GLU A 189 2.59 27.89 -18.62
N LYS A 190 1.80 26.86 -18.28
CA LYS A 190 0.96 26.85 -17.08
C LYS A 190 1.67 26.24 -15.86
N ALA A 191 2.87 25.68 -16.04
CA ALA A 191 3.63 25.12 -14.94
C ALA A 191 4.01 26.18 -13.92
N VAL A 192 3.94 25.79 -12.65
CA VAL A 192 4.17 26.70 -11.53
C VAL A 192 5.64 26.61 -11.11
N ALA A 193 6.25 27.77 -10.88
CA ALA A 193 7.62 27.83 -10.37
C ALA A 193 7.71 27.24 -8.95
N PRO A 194 8.86 26.66 -8.58
CA PRO A 194 9.06 26.06 -7.25
C PRO A 194 8.75 26.98 -6.07
N GLY A 195 8.40 26.37 -4.93
CA GLY A 195 8.26 27.08 -3.65
C GLY A 195 6.81 27.34 -3.20
N ARG A 196 5.83 26.67 -3.80
CA ARG A 196 4.44 26.71 -3.32
C ARG A 196 4.10 25.58 -2.35
N LEU A 197 4.94 24.55 -2.26
CA LEU A 197 4.74 23.42 -1.35
C LEU A 197 5.36 23.71 0.04
N PRO A 198 4.89 23.05 1.11
CA PRO A 198 5.41 23.30 2.45
C PRO A 198 6.81 22.69 2.62
N GLY A 199 7.81 23.51 2.98
CA GLY A 199 9.13 23.02 3.38
C GLY A 199 9.16 22.58 4.85
N ALA A 200 9.66 21.36 5.10
CA ALA A 200 9.65 20.72 6.43
C ALA A 200 10.47 21.44 7.52
N GLU A 201 11.43 22.29 7.16
CA GLU A 201 12.30 23.03 8.09
C GLU A 201 12.25 24.56 7.87
N TYR A 202 11.22 25.06 7.17
CA TYR A 202 11.13 26.47 6.78
C TYR A 202 11.07 27.40 8.00
N GLY A 203 11.88 28.47 7.99
CA GLY A 203 11.83 29.52 9.00
C GLY A 203 12.42 29.16 10.37
N LEU A 204 13.00 27.96 10.52
CA LEU A 204 13.71 27.53 11.73
C LEU A 204 15.04 28.27 11.90
N ALA A 205 15.47 28.43 13.16
CA ALA A 205 16.83 28.89 13.47
C ALA A 205 17.88 27.88 13.00
N GLU A 206 19.11 28.34 12.79
CA GLU A 206 20.25 27.46 12.48
C GLU A 206 20.64 26.61 13.71
N GLY A 207 21.13 25.40 13.48
CA GLY A 207 21.61 24.49 14.53
C GLY A 207 20.52 23.61 15.17
N MET A 208 20.86 22.99 16.30
CA MET A 208 19.99 22.06 17.06
C MET A 208 19.51 22.67 18.38
N GLU A 209 19.45 23.99 18.47
CA GLU A 209 18.97 24.65 19.68
C GLU A 209 17.47 24.40 19.86
N VAL A 210 17.11 23.89 21.04
CA VAL A 210 15.72 23.70 21.47
C VAL A 210 15.35 24.69 22.57
N ASP A 211 14.07 24.94 22.76
CA ASP A 211 13.53 25.68 23.90
C ASP A 211 13.35 24.78 25.15
N GLU A 212 12.76 25.33 26.21
CA GLU A 212 12.56 24.64 27.50
C GLU A 212 11.65 23.41 27.37
N GLU A 213 10.82 23.35 26.33
CA GLU A 213 9.92 22.23 26.01
C GLU A 213 10.51 21.26 24.98
N GLY A 214 11.77 21.43 24.56
CA GLY A 214 12.43 20.54 23.60
C GLY A 214 12.07 20.81 22.12
N ARG A 215 11.47 21.95 21.81
CA ARG A 215 11.06 22.33 20.45
C ARG A 215 12.18 23.08 19.76
N LEU A 216 12.47 22.76 18.50
CA LEU A 216 13.48 23.48 17.71
C LEU A 216 13.14 24.97 17.62
N LYS A 217 14.11 25.85 17.87
CA LYS A 217 13.89 27.30 17.84
C LYS A 217 13.40 27.80 16.47
N GLY A 218 12.43 28.70 16.49
CA GLY A 218 11.79 29.23 15.28
C GLY A 218 10.63 28.38 14.77
N TRP A 219 10.17 27.39 15.54
CA TRP A 219 9.01 26.56 15.20
C TRP A 219 7.73 27.40 14.98
N GLU A 220 7.62 28.59 15.58
CA GLU A 220 6.48 29.49 15.37
C GLU A 220 6.43 30.03 13.93
N ASN A 221 7.59 30.31 13.32
CA ASN A 221 7.67 30.71 11.92
C ASN A 221 7.26 29.54 11.00
N LEU A 222 7.61 28.31 11.40
CA LEU A 222 7.22 27.10 10.67
C LEU A 222 5.71 26.87 10.77
N ALA A 223 5.10 27.03 11.94
CA ALA A 223 3.66 26.98 12.13
C ALA A 223 2.92 28.02 11.28
N GLN A 224 3.44 29.26 11.25
CA GLN A 224 2.90 30.31 10.38
C GLN A 224 3.06 29.97 8.90
N HIS A 225 4.19 29.40 8.49
CA HIS A 225 4.43 28.96 7.11
C HIS A 225 3.43 27.88 6.68
N ILE A 226 3.15 26.88 7.52
CA ILE A 226 2.10 25.89 7.26
C ILE A 226 0.74 26.60 7.06
N ARG A 227 0.38 27.51 7.97
CA ARG A 227 -0.87 28.27 7.87
C ARG A 227 -0.95 29.11 6.58
N ASP A 228 0.16 29.71 6.15
CA ASP A 228 0.23 30.51 4.92
C ASP A 228 0.10 29.64 3.66
N VAL A 229 0.76 28.48 3.63
CA VAL A 229 0.68 27.53 2.49
C VAL A 229 -0.75 27.02 2.31
N PHE A 230 -1.37 26.53 3.38
CA PHE A 230 -2.75 26.02 3.33
C PHE A 230 -3.77 27.16 3.13
N GLY A 231 -3.56 28.30 3.78
CA GLY A 231 -4.38 29.49 3.64
C GLY A 231 -4.39 30.06 2.22
N ARG A 232 -3.27 30.00 1.50
CA ARG A 232 -3.18 30.36 0.06
C ARG A 232 -4.11 29.51 -0.80
N MET A 233 -4.29 28.25 -0.43
CA MET A 233 -5.21 27.33 -1.12
C MET A 233 -6.68 27.53 -0.71
N GLY A 234 -6.95 28.30 0.36
CA GLY A 234 -8.30 28.49 0.90
C GLY A 234 -8.71 27.40 1.87
N LEU A 235 -7.74 26.73 2.49
CA LEU A 235 -7.93 25.73 3.53
C LEU A 235 -7.78 26.38 4.91
N THR A 236 -8.57 25.89 5.85
CA THR A 236 -8.55 26.25 7.27
C THR A 236 -7.50 25.45 8.03
N ASP A 237 -7.17 25.87 9.25
CA ASP A 237 -6.29 25.14 10.16
C ASP A 237 -6.77 23.69 10.36
N ARG A 238 -8.08 23.50 10.59
CA ARG A 238 -8.70 22.17 10.71
C ARG A 238 -8.48 21.29 9.48
N GLU A 239 -8.69 21.83 8.29
CA GLU A 239 -8.47 21.10 7.03
C GLU A 239 -6.98 20.81 6.83
N ALA A 240 -6.10 21.73 7.20
CA ALA A 240 -4.66 21.53 7.13
C ALA A 240 -4.20 20.38 8.04
N VAL A 241 -4.62 20.37 9.30
CA VAL A 241 -4.32 19.29 10.25
C VAL A 241 -4.89 17.96 9.74
N ALA A 242 -6.12 17.94 9.24
CA ALA A 242 -6.73 16.73 8.67
C ALA A 242 -5.93 16.16 7.48
N LEU A 243 -5.45 17.03 6.60
CA LEU A 243 -4.65 16.67 5.43
C LEU A 243 -3.27 16.13 5.80
N ILE A 244 -2.61 16.74 6.79
CA ILE A 244 -1.29 16.30 7.26
C ILE A 244 -1.45 14.96 7.99
N CYS A 245 -2.36 14.85 8.97
CA CYS A 245 -2.61 13.61 9.70
C CYS A 245 -3.02 12.47 8.77
N GLY A 246 -4.04 12.66 7.94
CA GLY A 246 -4.52 11.61 7.03
C GLY A 246 -3.60 11.33 5.84
N GLY A 247 -2.63 12.21 5.56
CA GLY A 247 -1.61 12.01 4.54
C GLY A 247 -0.40 11.24 5.06
N HIS A 248 0.12 11.62 6.23
CA HIS A 248 1.34 11.05 6.81
C HIS A 248 1.12 9.72 7.55
N VAL A 249 -0.11 9.21 7.64
CA VAL A 249 -0.35 7.78 7.93
C VAL A 249 0.16 6.86 6.82
N TYR A 250 0.50 7.41 5.65
CA TYR A 250 0.94 6.64 4.49
C TYR A 250 2.41 6.83 4.16
N GLY A 251 3.09 5.71 3.91
CA GLY A 251 4.45 5.67 3.37
C GLY A 251 5.53 6.10 4.35
N ARG A 252 6.58 6.68 3.79
CA ARG A 252 7.82 7.01 4.48
C ARG A 252 8.59 8.11 3.76
N CYS A 253 9.54 8.71 4.46
CA CYS A 253 10.59 9.52 3.88
C CYS A 253 11.82 8.68 3.50
N HIS A 254 12.60 9.20 2.55
CA HIS A 254 13.78 8.56 1.98
C HIS A 254 15.04 9.43 2.17
N PRO A 255 16.12 8.91 2.80
CA PRO A 255 17.32 9.67 3.17
C PRO A 255 18.18 10.09 1.97
N GLU A 256 17.93 9.54 0.80
CA GLU A 256 18.65 9.93 -0.41
C GLU A 256 18.40 11.41 -0.70
N GLN A 257 19.47 12.15 -1.00
CA GLN A 257 19.37 13.56 -1.42
C GLN A 257 18.62 13.73 -2.75
N THR A 258 18.50 12.66 -3.54
CA THR A 258 17.66 12.61 -4.74
C THR A 258 16.16 12.47 -4.41
N ALA A 259 15.81 12.28 -3.14
CA ALA A 259 14.47 12.30 -2.59
C ALA A 259 14.35 13.48 -1.59
N SER A 260 13.88 13.23 -0.36
CA SER A 260 13.64 14.29 0.62
C SER A 260 14.83 14.59 1.54
N GLY A 261 15.71 13.59 1.76
CA GLY A 261 16.77 13.63 2.75
C GLY A 261 16.33 13.34 4.19
N TYR A 262 15.04 13.23 4.50
CA TYR A 262 14.53 12.69 5.76
C TYR A 262 14.36 11.18 5.67
N ALA A 263 14.29 10.46 6.78
CA ALA A 263 14.28 9.00 6.76
C ALA A 263 13.23 8.41 7.71
N GLY A 264 12.49 7.42 7.22
CA GLY A 264 11.65 6.58 8.06
C GLY A 264 10.15 6.74 7.79
N ALA A 265 9.38 5.80 8.32
CA ALA A 265 7.93 5.86 8.28
C ALA A 265 7.40 6.64 9.49
N TRP A 266 6.27 7.30 9.32
CA TRP A 266 5.59 7.96 10.44
C TRP A 266 4.83 6.98 11.34
N VAL A 267 4.42 5.84 10.78
CA VAL A 267 3.60 4.81 11.45
C VAL A 267 4.18 3.42 11.15
N GLU A 268 3.81 2.42 11.95
CA GLU A 268 4.25 1.03 11.80
C GLU A 268 3.61 0.35 10.57
N MET A 269 2.38 0.76 10.23
CA MET A 269 1.60 0.20 9.12
C MET A 269 1.34 1.23 8.01
N PRO A 270 2.38 1.70 7.30
CA PRO A 270 2.31 2.84 6.36
C PRO A 270 1.53 2.57 5.06
N THR A 271 0.86 1.43 4.95
CA THR A 271 0.01 1.04 3.82
C THR A 271 -1.45 0.86 4.21
N LEU A 272 -1.81 1.17 5.45
CA LEU A 272 -3.19 1.16 5.93
C LEU A 272 -3.52 2.50 6.58
N PHE A 273 -4.76 2.94 6.39
CA PHE A 273 -5.26 4.10 7.12
C PHE A 273 -5.51 3.73 8.57
N SER A 274 -5.05 4.58 9.47
CA SER A 274 -5.31 4.55 10.91
C SER A 274 -5.25 5.98 11.46
N ASN A 275 -5.48 6.16 12.76
CA ASN A 275 -5.16 7.40 13.47
C ASN A 275 -3.81 7.36 14.21
N GLU A 276 -3.00 6.32 13.98
CA GLU A 276 -1.71 6.06 14.64
C GLU A 276 -0.79 7.28 14.58
N TYR A 277 -0.66 7.93 13.42
CA TYR A 277 0.12 9.17 13.27
C TYR A 277 -0.24 10.24 14.31
N ALA A 278 -1.54 10.45 14.56
CA ALA A 278 -2.00 11.47 15.49
C ALA A 278 -1.89 10.99 16.94
N ALA A 279 -2.23 9.72 17.19
CA ALA A 279 -2.14 9.10 18.50
C ALA A 279 -0.70 9.08 19.02
N ASP A 280 0.24 8.62 18.21
CA ASP A 280 1.65 8.48 18.55
C ASP A 280 2.30 9.86 18.69
N MET A 281 1.95 10.83 17.83
CA MET A 281 2.44 12.20 17.99
C MET A 281 2.06 12.81 19.35
N VAL A 282 0.85 12.52 19.86
CA VAL A 282 0.37 13.04 21.15
C VAL A 282 0.90 12.21 22.33
N GLY A 283 0.97 10.89 22.17
CA GLY A 283 1.29 9.94 23.24
C GLY A 283 2.78 9.72 23.46
N ASP A 284 3.58 9.77 22.41
CA ASP A 284 4.99 9.42 22.46
C ASP A 284 5.91 10.57 22.82
N ARG A 285 7.13 10.19 23.22
CA ARG A 285 8.21 11.12 23.48
C ARG A 285 9.07 11.27 22.26
N TRP A 286 9.26 12.51 21.82
CA TRP A 286 9.98 12.82 20.59
C TRP A 286 11.31 13.51 20.87
N MET A 287 12.37 13.09 20.17
CA MET A 287 13.68 13.76 20.21
C MET A 287 14.11 14.23 18.83
N ALA A 288 14.53 15.49 18.77
CA ALA A 288 15.14 16.04 17.56
C ALA A 288 16.52 15.40 17.33
N VAL A 289 16.75 14.91 16.12
CA VAL A 289 17.99 14.27 15.70
C VAL A 289 18.50 14.79 14.37
N THR A 290 19.81 14.67 14.20
CA THR A 290 20.56 14.81 12.95
C THR A 290 21.23 13.48 12.59
N HIS A 291 21.86 13.43 11.42
CA HIS A 291 22.64 12.27 11.00
C HIS A 291 23.67 11.79 12.04
N ASP A 292 24.30 12.75 12.74
CA ASP A 292 25.41 12.51 13.66
C ASP A 292 24.99 12.51 15.13
N THR A 293 23.68 12.52 15.41
CA THR A 293 23.19 12.51 16.78
C THR A 293 23.53 11.19 17.48
N VAL A 294 24.03 11.30 18.71
CA VAL A 294 24.30 10.17 19.60
C VAL A 294 23.06 9.94 20.44
N MET A 295 22.53 8.73 20.39
CA MET A 295 21.33 8.31 21.11
C MET A 295 21.59 8.13 22.61
N PRO A 296 20.56 8.10 23.48
CA PRO A 296 20.74 7.94 24.93
C PRO A 296 21.50 6.68 25.35
N ASP A 297 21.41 5.61 24.56
CA ASP A 297 22.14 4.34 24.73
C ASP A 297 23.63 4.42 24.31
N GLY A 298 24.08 5.59 23.84
CA GLY A 298 25.42 5.81 23.29
C GLY A 298 25.59 5.36 21.84
N GLY A 299 24.53 4.84 21.22
CA GLY A 299 24.47 4.44 19.82
C GLY A 299 24.32 5.62 18.86
N ARG A 300 24.24 5.32 17.56
CA ARG A 300 23.84 6.28 16.52
C ARG A 300 22.35 6.13 16.26
N VAL A 301 21.70 7.18 15.74
CA VAL A 301 20.32 7.12 15.24
C VAL A 301 20.13 5.88 14.35
N PRO A 302 19.11 5.04 14.51
CA PRO A 302 18.90 3.84 13.69
C PRO A 302 18.91 4.16 12.21
N GLU A 303 19.43 3.24 11.39
CA GLU A 303 19.63 3.48 9.96
C GLU A 303 18.32 3.85 9.24
N GLU A 304 17.21 3.25 9.63
CA GLU A 304 15.90 3.45 9.04
C GLU A 304 15.26 4.82 9.31
N VAL A 305 15.66 5.48 10.40
CA VAL A 305 15.18 6.81 10.80
C VAL A 305 16.32 7.83 10.86
N ARG A 306 17.48 7.51 10.29
CA ARG A 306 18.64 8.41 10.26
C ARG A 306 18.53 9.37 9.06
N PRO A 307 18.31 10.68 9.28
CA PRO A 307 18.25 11.64 8.19
C PRO A 307 19.60 11.75 7.46
N ALA A 308 19.57 12.31 6.25
CA ALA A 308 20.77 12.73 5.53
C ALA A 308 21.53 13.83 6.30
N PRO A 309 22.85 13.97 6.10
CA PRO A 309 23.60 15.10 6.64
C PRO A 309 22.96 16.44 6.25
N GLY A 310 22.79 17.32 7.23
CA GLY A 310 22.17 18.64 7.07
C GLY A 310 20.65 18.68 7.24
N LYS A 311 20.00 17.53 7.44
CA LYS A 311 18.56 17.44 7.76
C LYS A 311 18.33 17.21 9.25
N ARG A 312 17.22 17.76 9.76
CA ARG A 312 16.73 17.56 11.13
C ARG A 312 15.35 16.91 11.08
N GLN A 313 15.12 15.93 11.93
CA GLN A 313 13.81 15.30 12.13
C GLN A 313 13.65 14.88 13.58
N TYR A 314 12.44 14.48 13.96
CA TYR A 314 12.16 13.88 15.25
C TYR A 314 12.04 12.37 15.12
N ILE A 315 12.47 11.66 16.16
CA ILE A 315 12.28 10.21 16.29
C ILE A 315 11.62 9.90 17.63
N ASP A 316 10.89 8.79 17.63
CA ASP A 316 10.27 8.24 18.83
C ASP A 316 11.34 7.70 19.80
N LEU A 317 11.33 8.23 21.03
CA LEU A 317 12.15 7.80 22.16
C LEU A 317 11.44 6.85 23.13
N THR A 318 10.12 6.68 23.04
CA THR A 318 9.36 5.78 23.93
C THR A 318 9.96 4.37 23.89
N LYS A 319 10.39 3.91 22.70
CA LYS A 319 11.04 2.60 22.48
C LYS A 319 12.48 2.50 23.02
N TYR A 320 13.09 3.60 23.42
CA TYR A 320 14.46 3.66 23.98
C TYR A 320 14.53 3.76 25.49
N GLU A 321 13.55 4.43 26.10
CA GLU A 321 13.58 4.76 27.52
C GLU A 321 13.09 3.61 28.41
N GLY A 322 12.60 2.53 27.80
CA GLY A 322 12.13 1.35 28.52
C GLY A 322 10.84 1.64 29.28
N GLU A 323 9.72 1.23 28.69
CA GLU A 323 8.83 0.44 29.51
C GLU A 323 9.59 -0.85 29.82
N GLU A 324 10.30 -0.86 30.96
CA GLU A 324 10.34 -2.06 31.78
C GLU A 324 8.90 -2.37 32.21
N GLU A 325 8.05 -2.80 31.27
CA GLU A 325 7.23 -3.95 31.64
C GLU A 325 8.23 -5.10 31.78
N GLU A 326 8.77 -5.26 32.99
CA GLU A 326 8.96 -6.61 33.52
C GLU A 326 7.57 -7.28 33.54
N GLU A 327 6.98 -7.56 32.38
CA GLU A 327 6.19 -8.78 32.26
C GLU A 327 7.19 -9.88 32.56
N ALA A 328 7.16 -10.34 33.82
CA ALA A 328 8.02 -11.41 34.31
C ALA A 328 8.07 -12.48 33.23
N ALA A 329 9.25 -12.63 32.61
CA ALA A 329 9.47 -13.44 31.41
C ALA A 329 8.62 -14.71 31.48
N GLN A 330 7.47 -14.69 30.80
CA GLN A 330 6.52 -15.78 30.91
C GLN A 330 7.15 -16.93 30.11
N GLU A 331 7.33 -18.08 30.75
CA GLU A 331 7.89 -19.24 30.06
C GLU A 331 7.01 -19.56 28.84
N ALA A 332 7.66 -19.80 27.69
CA ALA A 332 6.96 -20.15 26.48
C ALA A 332 6.02 -21.35 26.74
N PRO A 333 4.80 -21.37 26.18
CA PRO A 333 3.98 -22.57 26.23
C PRO A 333 4.73 -23.78 25.68
N ASP A 334 4.46 -24.98 26.22
CA ASP A 334 5.09 -26.21 25.71
C ASP A 334 4.71 -26.39 24.23
N ALA A 335 5.72 -26.48 23.35
CA ALA A 335 5.50 -26.72 21.92
C ALA A 335 4.68 -27.99 21.64
N LYS A 336 4.61 -28.94 22.58
CA LYS A 336 3.72 -30.12 22.48
C LYS A 336 2.23 -29.78 22.49
N GLU A 337 1.85 -28.64 23.06
CA GLU A 337 0.47 -28.14 23.05
C GLU A 337 0.08 -27.57 21.67
N TYR A 338 1.07 -27.24 20.86
CA TYR A 338 0.92 -26.67 19.52
C TYR A 338 1.62 -27.57 18.48
N PRO A 339 1.14 -28.80 18.27
CA PRO A 339 1.78 -29.71 17.33
C PRO A 339 1.68 -29.17 15.90
N PRO A 340 2.63 -29.50 15.01
CA PRO A 340 2.52 -29.21 13.58
C PRO A 340 1.13 -29.57 13.02
N GLY A 341 0.62 -28.69 12.15
CA GLY A 341 -0.77 -28.75 11.75
C GLY A 341 -1.24 -27.47 11.09
N ARG A 342 -2.54 -27.41 10.84
CA ARG A 342 -3.18 -26.27 10.19
C ARG A 342 -3.82 -25.39 11.24
N TYR A 343 -3.56 -24.09 11.15
CA TYR A 343 -3.96 -23.10 12.14
C TYR A 343 -4.55 -21.88 11.44
N LYS A 344 -5.53 -21.27 12.10
CA LYS A 344 -6.19 -20.03 11.68
C LYS A 344 -5.70 -18.88 12.54
N CYS A 345 -5.31 -17.78 11.91
CA CYS A 345 -4.91 -16.56 12.60
C CYS A 345 -6.14 -15.91 13.27
N THR A 346 -6.02 -15.61 14.56
CA THR A 346 -7.07 -14.94 15.35
C THR A 346 -6.69 -13.51 15.73
N SER A 347 -5.44 -13.12 15.49
CA SER A 347 -4.99 -11.72 15.57
C SER A 347 -5.29 -10.99 14.26
N GLN A 348 -5.41 -9.67 14.32
CA GLN A 348 -5.60 -8.81 13.15
C GLN A 348 -4.53 -9.07 12.07
N TRP A 349 -3.28 -9.20 12.50
CA TRP A 349 -2.18 -9.67 11.69
C TRP A 349 -1.03 -10.19 12.57
N VAL A 350 -0.12 -10.96 11.97
CA VAL A 350 1.15 -11.39 12.59
C VAL A 350 2.25 -11.42 11.53
N ASN A 351 3.42 -10.88 11.86
CA ASN A 351 4.59 -10.93 10.97
C ASN A 351 5.10 -12.37 10.83
N ILE A 352 5.49 -12.71 9.60
CA ILE A 352 6.24 -13.91 9.26
C ILE A 352 7.67 -13.46 9.00
N HIS A 353 8.60 -13.87 9.86
CA HIS A 353 10.01 -13.50 9.80
C HIS A 353 10.82 -14.53 9.02
N GLU A 354 11.92 -14.12 8.37
CA GLU A 354 12.77 -15.07 7.63
C GLU A 354 13.43 -16.11 8.55
N GLN A 355 13.85 -15.67 9.73
CA GLN A 355 14.39 -16.50 10.80
C GLN A 355 13.46 -16.46 12.03
N PRO A 356 13.63 -17.36 13.01
CA PRO A 356 12.79 -17.36 14.22
C PRO A 356 12.89 -16.09 15.06
N ASP A 357 13.97 -15.33 14.86
CA ASP A 357 14.26 -14.07 15.54
C ASP A 357 13.38 -12.93 14.99
N VAL A 358 12.75 -12.17 15.89
CA VAL A 358 11.91 -11.01 15.58
C VAL A 358 12.70 -9.86 14.93
N SER A 359 14.01 -9.78 15.17
CA SER A 359 14.89 -8.83 14.50
C SER A 359 15.24 -9.24 13.07
N SER A 360 14.91 -10.49 12.67
CA SER A 360 15.15 -10.93 11.30
C SER A 360 14.12 -10.31 10.34
N PRO A 361 14.50 -10.12 9.05
CA PRO A 361 13.65 -9.45 8.08
C PRO A 361 12.25 -10.07 8.00
N VAL A 362 11.24 -9.20 7.89
CA VAL A 362 9.87 -9.65 7.66
C VAL A 362 9.78 -10.23 6.25
N HIS A 363 9.42 -11.51 6.19
CA HIS A 363 9.22 -12.29 4.98
C HIS A 363 7.78 -12.13 4.43
N GLY A 364 6.80 -11.83 5.29
CA GLY A 364 5.41 -11.57 4.93
C GLY A 364 4.53 -11.35 6.16
N ARG A 365 3.21 -11.24 5.98
CA ARG A 365 2.23 -11.10 7.06
C ARG A 365 1.10 -12.10 6.88
N CYS A 366 0.65 -12.69 7.98
CA CYS A 366 -0.56 -13.50 8.05
C CYS A 366 -1.69 -12.61 8.60
N LEU A 367 -2.82 -12.54 7.91
CA LEU A 367 -3.96 -11.68 8.32
C LEU A 367 -5.00 -12.47 9.12
N GLU A 368 -5.84 -11.74 9.86
CA GLU A 368 -6.97 -12.34 10.60
C GLU A 368 -7.81 -13.25 9.70
N GLY A 369 -8.08 -14.46 10.21
CA GLY A 369 -8.87 -15.46 9.52
C GLY A 369 -8.13 -16.24 8.44
N GLU A 370 -6.89 -15.87 8.10
CA GLU A 370 -6.05 -16.64 7.20
C GLU A 370 -5.60 -17.96 7.85
N GLU A 371 -5.54 -19.02 7.05
CA GLU A 371 -5.16 -20.36 7.50
C GLU A 371 -3.78 -20.75 6.93
N LEU A 372 -2.86 -21.12 7.83
CA LEU A 372 -1.50 -21.57 7.53
C LEU A 372 -1.28 -23.01 7.97
N SER A 373 -0.38 -23.72 7.30
CA SER A 373 0.09 -25.04 7.70
C SER A 373 1.48 -24.91 8.32
N PHE A 374 1.59 -25.08 9.63
CA PHE A 374 2.88 -25.10 10.30
C PHE A 374 3.53 -26.47 10.18
N LEU A 375 4.67 -26.50 9.48
CA LEU A 375 5.48 -27.70 9.28
C LEU A 375 6.26 -28.08 10.55
N ALA A 376 6.55 -27.08 11.37
CA ALA A 376 7.23 -27.24 12.66
C ALA A 376 6.74 -26.18 13.64
N VAL A 377 6.74 -26.53 14.92
CA VAL A 377 6.55 -25.58 16.01
C VAL A 377 7.69 -25.77 17.00
N LYS A 378 8.35 -24.68 17.37
CA LYS A 378 9.53 -24.70 18.24
C LYS A 378 9.51 -23.52 19.20
N VAL A 379 10.11 -23.72 20.37
CA VAL A 379 10.36 -22.66 21.35
C VAL A 379 11.73 -22.04 21.08
N PHE A 380 11.79 -20.71 21.05
CA PHE A 380 13.01 -19.92 20.94
C PHE A 380 13.04 -18.90 22.08
N GLY A 381 13.84 -19.16 23.11
CA GLY A 381 13.80 -18.36 24.33
C GLY A 381 12.44 -18.49 25.04
N THR A 382 11.74 -17.38 25.23
CA THR A 382 10.39 -17.30 25.80
C THR A 382 9.26 -17.38 24.75
N GLU A 383 9.62 -17.53 23.48
CA GLU A 383 8.67 -17.37 22.37
C GLU A 383 8.34 -18.69 21.68
N LEU A 384 7.06 -18.92 21.40
CA LEU A 384 6.59 -20.07 20.63
C LEU A 384 6.40 -19.70 19.15
N ARG A 385 7.12 -20.40 18.26
CA ARG A 385 7.18 -20.08 16.82
C ARG A 385 6.76 -21.24 15.93
N GLY A 386 5.92 -20.95 14.95
CA GLY A 386 5.55 -21.87 13.86
C GLY A 386 6.34 -21.59 12.59
N LEU A 387 6.81 -22.63 11.90
CA LEU A 387 7.40 -22.53 10.55
C LEU A 387 6.31 -22.77 9.51
N ALA A 388 5.97 -21.75 8.71
CA ALA A 388 4.90 -21.83 7.72
C ALA A 388 5.29 -22.65 6.48
N GLU A 389 4.31 -23.31 5.84
CA GLU A 389 4.50 -24.10 4.62
C GLU A 389 5.01 -23.29 3.44
N ARG A 390 4.71 -21.99 3.46
CA ARG A 390 5.10 -20.98 2.45
C ARG A 390 6.38 -20.21 2.81
N GLY A 391 7.12 -20.67 3.83
CA GLY A 391 8.37 -20.09 4.29
C GLY A 391 8.21 -19.07 5.42
N GLY A 392 9.24 -18.99 6.27
CA GLY A 392 9.34 -18.07 7.40
C GLY A 392 8.68 -18.55 8.71
N TRP A 393 9.03 -17.87 9.80
CA TRP A 393 8.65 -18.16 11.17
C TRP A 393 7.64 -17.14 11.70
N ILE A 394 6.62 -17.60 12.42
CA ILE A 394 5.52 -16.78 12.93
C ILE A 394 5.33 -17.00 14.43
N SER A 395 5.02 -15.93 15.17
CA SER A 395 4.59 -16.07 16.57
C SER A 395 3.26 -16.80 16.67
N LEU A 396 3.16 -17.79 17.55
CA LEU A 396 1.90 -18.47 17.86
C LEU A 396 1.19 -17.87 19.09
N THR A 397 1.91 -17.04 19.84
CA THR A 397 1.43 -16.29 21.00
C THR A 397 1.70 -14.80 20.85
N SER A 398 0.92 -13.96 21.55
CA SER A 398 1.23 -12.53 21.72
C SER A 398 2.39 -12.32 22.70
N GLY A 399 2.87 -11.08 22.84
CA GLY A 399 3.84 -10.70 23.89
C GLY A 399 3.37 -11.10 25.30
N ALA A 400 2.08 -10.86 25.61
CA ALA A 400 1.43 -11.27 26.85
C ALA A 400 1.10 -12.79 26.96
N GLY A 401 1.75 -13.65 26.16
CA GLY A 401 1.59 -15.12 26.22
C GLY A 401 0.25 -15.69 25.73
N LYS A 402 -0.68 -14.87 25.23
CA LYS A 402 -2.00 -15.32 24.75
C LYS A 402 -1.89 -16.02 23.39
N PRO A 403 -2.58 -17.15 23.15
CA PRO A 403 -2.61 -17.78 21.83
C PRO A 403 -3.23 -16.84 20.78
N ILE A 404 -2.54 -16.66 19.66
CA ILE A 404 -3.03 -15.85 18.51
C ILE A 404 -3.34 -16.72 17.28
N PHE A 405 -3.21 -18.03 17.40
CA PHE A 405 -3.61 -19.02 16.40
C PHE A 405 -4.51 -20.09 17.00
N GLU A 406 -5.57 -20.44 16.27
CA GLU A 406 -6.47 -21.54 16.60
C GLU A 406 -6.18 -22.74 15.68
N ARG A 407 -6.00 -23.93 16.26
CA ARG A 407 -5.77 -25.14 15.47
C ARG A 407 -7.06 -25.58 14.78
N VAL A 408 -7.03 -25.69 13.45
CA VAL A 408 -8.18 -26.11 12.64
C VAL A 408 -8.09 -27.55 12.16
N ALA A 409 -6.88 -28.08 11.91
CA ALA A 409 -6.69 -29.46 11.48
C ALA A 409 -5.27 -29.99 11.77
N ASN A 410 -5.09 -31.31 11.63
CA ASN A 410 -3.77 -31.92 11.57
C ASN A 410 -3.05 -31.54 10.26
N LEU A 411 -1.75 -31.81 10.18
CA LEU A 411 -1.01 -31.66 8.94
C LEU A 411 -1.39 -32.80 7.98
N GLU A 412 -1.98 -32.46 6.84
CA GLU A 412 -2.48 -33.42 5.86
C GLU A 412 -1.71 -33.28 4.54
N PRO A 413 -1.28 -34.41 3.92
CA PRO A 413 -0.52 -34.40 2.68
C PRO A 413 -1.15 -33.59 1.54
N GLU A 414 -2.48 -33.63 1.42
CA GLU A 414 -3.25 -32.99 0.36
C GLU A 414 -3.08 -31.46 0.37
N HIS A 415 -2.97 -30.88 1.57
CA HIS A 415 -2.81 -29.43 1.75
C HIS A 415 -1.39 -28.92 1.41
N LEU A 416 -0.43 -29.84 1.25
CA LEU A 416 0.98 -29.55 0.94
C LEU A 416 1.33 -29.86 -0.52
N GLN A 417 0.34 -30.16 -1.37
CA GLN A 417 0.58 -30.30 -2.81
C GLN A 417 0.63 -28.93 -3.49
N GLY A 418 1.35 -28.84 -4.61
CA GLY A 418 1.42 -27.63 -5.44
C GLY A 418 2.83 -27.26 -5.85
N ARG A 419 3.03 -25.98 -6.20
CA ARG A 419 4.33 -25.46 -6.63
C ARG A 419 5.22 -25.14 -5.43
N TYR A 420 6.50 -25.45 -5.55
CA TYR A 420 7.51 -25.25 -4.52
C TYR A 420 8.77 -24.63 -5.11
N ARG A 421 9.53 -23.90 -4.29
CA ARG A 421 10.85 -23.36 -4.64
C ARG A 421 11.92 -23.93 -3.72
N VAL A 422 13.04 -24.37 -4.30
CA VAL A 422 14.19 -24.89 -3.55
C VAL A 422 14.94 -23.75 -2.85
N ARG A 423 15.17 -23.88 -1.54
CA ARG A 423 15.81 -22.86 -0.69
C ARG A 423 17.29 -23.10 -0.42
N ILE A 424 17.72 -24.36 -0.43
CA ILE A 424 19.11 -24.72 -0.14
C ILE A 424 19.92 -24.82 -1.43
N ALA A 425 21.23 -24.63 -1.31
CA ALA A 425 22.14 -24.64 -2.47
C ALA A 425 22.01 -25.91 -3.33
N ASN A 426 21.85 -27.08 -2.70
CA ASN A 426 21.74 -28.37 -3.39
C ASN A 426 20.77 -29.29 -2.64
N ALA A 427 19.55 -29.41 -3.14
CA ALA A 427 18.56 -30.35 -2.62
C ALA A 427 18.67 -31.71 -3.34
N PRO A 428 18.87 -32.84 -2.62
CA PRO A 428 18.92 -34.15 -3.26
C PRO A 428 17.54 -34.60 -3.74
N LEU A 429 17.54 -35.29 -4.88
CA LEU A 429 16.38 -36.01 -5.41
C LEU A 429 16.61 -37.50 -5.19
N LEU A 430 15.66 -38.16 -4.55
CA LEU A 430 15.76 -39.54 -4.08
C LEU A 430 14.81 -40.46 -4.86
N GLU A 431 15.17 -41.72 -5.07
CA GLU A 431 14.31 -42.68 -5.78
C GLU A 431 13.04 -43.07 -4.99
N ALA A 432 13.09 -42.91 -3.67
CA ALA A 432 12.01 -43.25 -2.74
C ALA A 432 11.95 -42.19 -1.62
N PRO A 433 10.79 -42.07 -0.92
CA PRO A 433 10.62 -41.14 0.18
C PRO A 433 11.29 -41.68 1.44
N SER A 434 12.61 -41.78 1.43
CA SER A 434 13.42 -42.24 2.55
C SER A 434 14.79 -41.58 2.52
N ALA A 435 15.28 -41.12 3.69
CA ALA A 435 16.62 -40.57 3.83
C ALA A 435 17.75 -41.56 3.46
N SER A 436 17.45 -42.87 3.42
CA SER A 436 18.38 -43.94 3.02
C SER A 436 18.27 -44.35 1.55
N ALA A 437 17.36 -43.74 0.78
CA ALA A 437 17.17 -44.06 -0.63
C ALA A 437 18.33 -43.56 -1.50
N LEU A 438 18.51 -44.17 -2.68
CA LEU A 438 19.53 -43.74 -3.62
C LEU A 438 19.24 -42.32 -4.15
N GLU A 439 20.26 -41.47 -4.17
CA GLU A 439 20.22 -40.17 -4.85
C GLU A 439 20.20 -40.38 -6.36
N VAL A 440 19.14 -39.92 -7.01
CA VAL A 440 18.92 -40.00 -8.47
C VAL A 440 19.13 -38.67 -9.18
N GLY A 441 19.38 -37.59 -8.44
CA GLY A 441 19.67 -36.27 -8.98
C GLY A 441 19.71 -35.17 -7.90
N ARG A 442 19.83 -33.91 -8.35
CA ARG A 442 19.82 -32.72 -7.48
C ARG A 442 19.02 -31.58 -8.09
N LYS A 443 18.51 -30.71 -7.21
CA LYS A 443 17.89 -29.43 -7.54
C LYS A 443 18.67 -28.29 -6.91
N GLN A 444 18.89 -27.22 -7.67
CA GLN A 444 19.60 -26.03 -7.24
C GLN A 444 18.67 -25.04 -6.54
N ALA A 445 19.24 -24.16 -5.70
CA ALA A 445 18.51 -23.05 -5.10
C ALA A 445 17.79 -22.21 -6.17
N GLY A 446 16.54 -21.83 -5.89
CA GLY A 446 15.72 -21.03 -6.79
C GLY A 446 15.00 -21.84 -7.89
N GLU A 447 15.31 -23.12 -8.09
CA GLU A 447 14.52 -23.97 -8.99
C GLU A 447 13.10 -24.16 -8.45
N GLU A 448 12.12 -24.01 -9.34
CA GLU A 448 10.71 -24.29 -9.05
C GLU A 448 10.36 -25.71 -9.46
N VAL A 449 9.60 -26.38 -8.61
CA VAL A 449 9.20 -27.77 -8.76
C VAL A 449 7.72 -27.92 -8.42
N THR A 450 7.02 -28.86 -9.07
CA THR A 450 5.62 -29.17 -8.73
C THR A 450 5.59 -30.47 -7.97
N VAL A 451 5.01 -30.43 -6.77
CA VAL A 451 4.81 -31.57 -5.88
C VAL A 451 3.39 -32.09 -6.06
N GLU A 452 3.30 -33.35 -6.49
CA GLU A 452 2.02 -34.02 -6.79
C GLU A 452 1.59 -35.00 -5.68
N GLU A 453 2.56 -35.62 -5.01
CA GLU A 453 2.34 -36.53 -3.88
C GLU A 453 3.19 -36.06 -2.72
N VAL A 454 2.62 -35.99 -1.51
CA VAL A 454 3.34 -35.64 -0.29
C VAL A 454 3.32 -36.84 0.65
N ARG A 455 4.44 -37.10 1.31
CA ARG A 455 4.51 -38.03 2.43
C ARG A 455 5.05 -37.33 3.66
N ILE A 456 4.39 -37.57 4.78
CA ILE A 456 4.77 -37.07 6.09
C ILE A 456 5.16 -38.30 6.90
N GLU A 457 6.42 -38.39 7.29
CA GLU A 457 6.93 -39.42 8.18
C GLU A 457 7.22 -38.82 9.55
N SER A 458 6.76 -39.47 10.60
CA SER A 458 7.05 -39.11 11.99
C SER A 458 7.72 -40.27 12.70
N SER A 459 8.86 -40.06 13.34
CA SER A 459 9.54 -41.06 14.18
C SER A 459 9.27 -40.81 15.68
N GLU A 460 9.47 -41.83 16.53
CA GLU A 460 9.32 -41.69 17.98
C GLU A 460 10.29 -40.61 18.50
N GLY A 461 9.74 -39.48 18.95
CA GLY A 461 10.53 -38.35 19.47
C GLY A 461 10.41 -37.04 18.70
N SER A 462 9.21 -36.66 18.22
CA SER A 462 8.86 -35.33 17.66
C SER A 462 9.52 -34.91 16.34
N ASN A 463 10.32 -35.79 15.73
CA ASN A 463 10.93 -35.53 14.43
C ASN A 463 9.95 -35.83 13.29
N ILE A 464 9.78 -34.85 12.40
CA ILE A 464 8.92 -34.92 11.21
C ILE A 464 9.78 -34.69 9.97
N SER A 465 9.66 -35.59 9.01
CA SER A 465 10.17 -35.44 7.66
C SER A 465 9.01 -35.35 6.68
N ILE A 466 9.04 -34.35 5.81
CA ILE A 466 8.04 -34.10 4.78
C ILE A 466 8.73 -34.18 3.44
N MET A 467 8.28 -35.09 2.60
CA MET A 467 8.84 -35.32 1.28
C MET A 467 7.78 -35.14 0.20
N GLY A 468 8.17 -34.48 -0.88
CA GLY A 468 7.32 -34.23 -2.05
C GLY A 468 7.83 -35.02 -3.25
N ARG A 469 6.91 -35.69 -3.96
CA ARG A 469 7.19 -36.34 -5.23
C ARG A 469 7.12 -35.33 -6.37
N LEU A 470 8.14 -35.35 -7.21
CA LEU A 470 8.31 -34.49 -8.38
C LEU A 470 8.38 -35.34 -9.64
N GLU A 471 7.87 -34.82 -10.76
CA GLU A 471 8.18 -35.32 -12.10
C GLU A 471 9.34 -34.51 -12.72
N VAL A 472 10.42 -35.17 -13.10
CA VAL A 472 11.58 -34.53 -13.75
C VAL A 472 11.96 -35.31 -15.00
N GLY A 473 11.69 -34.74 -16.18
CA GLY A 473 12.14 -35.31 -17.46
C GLY A 473 11.62 -36.74 -17.75
N GLY A 474 10.40 -37.06 -17.31
CA GLY A 474 9.78 -38.38 -17.49
C GLY A 474 10.21 -39.45 -16.47
N ARG A 475 10.90 -39.06 -15.39
CA ARG A 475 11.21 -39.93 -14.24
C ARG A 475 10.67 -39.29 -12.96
N SER A 476 10.09 -40.10 -12.07
CA SER A 476 9.63 -39.63 -10.76
C SER A 476 10.75 -39.70 -9.72
N GLY A 477 10.87 -38.67 -8.89
CA GLY A 477 11.79 -38.65 -7.75
C GLY A 477 11.19 -37.90 -6.56
N TRP A 478 11.83 -37.99 -5.41
CA TRP A 478 11.37 -37.42 -4.14
C TRP A 478 12.34 -36.37 -3.65
N VAL A 479 11.84 -35.19 -3.30
CA VAL A 479 12.61 -34.12 -2.66
C VAL A 479 12.15 -33.94 -1.23
N THR A 480 13.07 -33.60 -0.33
CA THR A 480 12.69 -33.16 1.02
C THR A 480 12.07 -31.77 0.93
N ILE A 481 10.91 -31.57 1.53
CA ILE A 481 10.28 -30.25 1.72
C ILE A 481 10.73 -29.65 3.05
N TYR A 482 10.64 -30.44 4.11
CA TYR A 482 11.08 -30.09 5.46
C TYR A 482 11.61 -31.34 6.17
N SER A 483 12.65 -31.19 6.97
CA SER A 483 13.12 -32.26 7.84
C SER A 483 13.65 -31.69 9.15
N SER A 484 13.16 -32.22 10.28
CA SER A 484 13.67 -31.89 11.60
C SER A 484 15.10 -32.40 11.84
N ASP A 485 15.50 -33.47 11.14
CA ASP A 485 16.80 -34.12 11.17
C ASP A 485 17.49 -34.06 9.79
N GLY A 486 18.82 -34.13 9.76
CA GLY A 486 19.62 -34.03 8.52
C GLY A 486 19.86 -32.59 8.06
N PHE A 487 18.92 -31.99 7.31
CA PHE A 487 19.05 -30.62 6.79
C PHE A 487 18.71 -29.53 7.82
N GLY A 488 18.06 -29.91 8.93
CA GLY A 488 17.79 -29.02 10.06
C GLY A 488 16.75 -27.92 9.79
N GLY A 489 15.93 -28.03 8.74
CA GLY A 489 14.97 -26.99 8.41
C GLY A 489 14.25 -27.15 7.06
N LEU A 490 13.72 -26.04 6.58
CA LEU A 490 12.97 -25.93 5.32
C LEU A 490 13.91 -26.09 4.12
N VAL A 491 13.64 -27.08 3.27
CA VAL A 491 14.40 -27.36 2.04
C VAL A 491 13.69 -26.78 0.82
N CYS A 492 12.35 -26.86 0.80
CA CYS A 492 11.50 -26.27 -0.22
C CYS A 492 10.38 -25.45 0.41
N GLU A 493 10.18 -24.21 -0.03
CA GLU A 493 9.03 -23.38 0.37
C GLU A 493 7.89 -23.54 -0.64
N ARG A 494 6.64 -23.57 -0.18
CA ARG A 494 5.48 -23.58 -1.09
C ARG A 494 5.29 -22.22 -1.73
N ILE A 495 5.04 -22.19 -3.04
CA ILE A 495 4.73 -20.99 -3.80
C ILE A 495 3.22 -20.75 -3.74
N VAL A 496 2.83 -19.58 -3.24
CA VAL A 496 1.46 -19.10 -3.13
C VAL A 496 1.31 -17.86 -4.01
N GLU A 497 0.31 -17.87 -4.89
CA GLU A 497 0.04 -16.79 -5.84
C GLU A 497 -0.20 -15.46 -5.14
N GLY A 498 0.41 -14.38 -5.64
CA GLY A 498 0.34 -13.06 -5.02
C GLY A 498 1.08 -12.93 -3.67
N TYR A 499 1.66 -14.02 -3.15
CA TYR A 499 2.46 -14.01 -1.93
C TYR A 499 3.96 -14.02 -2.29
N ASN A 500 4.52 -15.14 -2.75
CA ASN A 500 5.97 -15.36 -2.87
C ASN A 500 6.42 -15.79 -4.29
N GLU A 501 5.67 -15.42 -5.34
CA GLU A 501 5.96 -15.78 -6.74
C GLU A 501 7.13 -15.00 -7.38
N ARG A 502 7.46 -13.81 -6.88
CA ARG A 502 8.61 -13.03 -7.34
C ARG A 502 9.78 -13.19 -6.38
N PRO A 503 11.04 -13.09 -6.85
CA PRO A 503 12.20 -13.00 -5.96
C PRO A 503 11.98 -11.82 -5.01
N ARG A 504 11.69 -12.11 -3.74
CA ARG A 504 11.47 -11.06 -2.75
C ARG A 504 12.80 -10.38 -2.47
N ARG A 505 12.86 -9.06 -2.62
CA ARG A 505 13.84 -8.28 -1.86
C ARG A 505 13.41 -8.34 -0.39
N PRO A 506 14.35 -8.44 0.56
CA PRO A 506 14.03 -8.29 1.98
C PRO A 506 13.26 -6.99 2.19
N LEU A 507 12.16 -7.02 2.96
CA LEU A 507 11.63 -5.81 3.58
C LEU A 507 12.74 -5.33 4.52
N LYS A 508 13.49 -4.31 4.09
CA LYS A 508 14.63 -3.80 4.85
C LYS A 508 14.11 -2.94 6.01
N GLY A 509 14.53 -3.32 7.22
CA GLY A 509 14.78 -2.40 8.34
C GLY A 509 13.60 -1.54 8.79
N GLN A 510 12.53 -2.13 9.30
CA GLN A 510 11.77 -1.45 10.34
C GLN A 510 12.05 -2.19 11.64
N THR A 511 12.93 -1.65 12.48
CA THR A 511 13.10 -2.14 13.86
C THR A 511 12.06 -1.55 14.81
N GLY A 512 11.06 -0.84 14.28
CA GLY A 512 9.93 -0.28 15.01
C GLY A 512 10.02 1.22 15.28
N HIS A 513 11.15 1.89 15.03
CA HIS A 513 11.25 3.32 15.25
C HIS A 513 10.47 4.12 14.19
N GLN A 514 9.64 5.06 14.67
CA GLN A 514 8.89 6.00 13.85
C GLN A 514 9.60 7.36 13.82
N MET A 515 9.19 8.20 12.88
CA MET A 515 9.73 9.54 12.70
C MET A 515 8.63 10.58 12.51
N MET A 516 8.95 11.83 12.84
CA MET A 516 8.14 13.00 12.51
C MET A 516 9.03 14.07 11.87
N LEU A 517 8.56 14.72 10.81
CA LEU A 517 9.22 15.91 10.27
C LEU A 517 9.13 17.04 11.29
N VAL A 518 10.01 18.03 11.21
CA VAL A 518 9.90 19.21 12.10
C VAL A 518 8.57 19.95 11.86
N SER A 519 8.10 19.98 10.62
CA SER A 519 6.77 20.51 10.26
C SER A 519 5.61 19.69 10.77
N ASP A 520 5.80 18.40 11.07
CA ASP A 520 4.75 17.58 11.67
C ASP A 520 4.58 17.96 13.14
N MET A 521 5.69 18.15 13.85
CA MET A 521 5.67 18.47 15.28
C MET A 521 5.00 19.81 15.61
N VAL A 522 4.91 20.73 14.65
CA VAL A 522 4.16 22.00 14.87
C VAL A 522 2.68 21.75 15.14
N LEU A 523 2.13 20.61 14.69
CA LEU A 523 0.75 20.24 15.00
C LEU A 523 0.55 20.01 16.50
N LEU A 524 1.57 19.48 17.19
CA LEU A 524 1.57 19.28 18.64
C LEU A 524 1.88 20.57 19.40
N TRP A 525 2.68 21.47 18.84
CA TRP A 525 3.19 22.66 19.53
C TRP A 525 2.30 23.90 19.39
N ASP A 526 1.65 24.11 18.24
CA ASP A 526 0.71 25.21 18.02
C ASP A 526 -0.65 24.86 18.63
N ALA A 527 -1.13 25.68 19.57
CA ALA A 527 -2.35 25.39 20.31
C ALA A 527 -3.61 25.24 19.43
N ALA A 528 -3.69 25.95 18.29
CA ALA A 528 -4.84 25.86 17.39
C ALA A 528 -4.79 24.58 16.56
N PHE A 529 -3.60 24.13 16.16
CA PHE A 529 -3.44 22.84 15.49
C PHE A 529 -3.65 21.67 16.44
N ARG A 530 -3.13 21.78 17.67
CA ARG A 530 -3.17 20.74 18.69
C ARG A 530 -4.58 20.29 19.05
N GLU A 531 -5.53 21.23 19.14
CA GLU A 531 -6.94 20.92 19.40
C GLU A 531 -7.50 19.91 18.36
N HIS A 532 -7.15 20.08 17.08
CA HIS A 532 -7.58 19.16 16.03
C HIS A 532 -6.78 17.86 16.02
N LEU A 533 -5.47 17.93 16.29
CA LEU A 533 -4.60 16.75 16.40
C LEU A 533 -5.10 15.79 17.50
N GLU A 534 -5.39 16.32 18.69
CA GLU A 534 -5.90 15.53 19.83
C GLU A 534 -7.27 14.91 19.51
N ALA A 535 -8.15 15.64 18.83
CA ALA A 535 -9.44 15.09 18.39
C ALA A 535 -9.27 13.91 17.41
N TYR A 536 -8.29 13.98 16.50
CA TYR A 536 -8.01 12.88 15.57
C TYR A 536 -7.27 11.71 16.23
N ALA A 537 -6.45 11.98 17.24
CA ALA A 537 -5.81 10.95 18.07
C ALA A 537 -6.86 10.10 18.81
N GLU A 538 -7.97 10.70 19.23
CA GLU A 538 -9.05 9.99 19.94
C GLU A 538 -10.07 9.30 19.02
N ASP A 539 -10.24 9.76 17.77
CA ASP A 539 -11.30 9.30 16.86
C ASP A 539 -10.81 9.10 15.41
N GLU A 540 -10.51 7.85 15.04
CA GLU A 540 -10.13 7.48 13.67
C GLU A 540 -11.24 7.76 12.65
N ASP A 541 -12.51 7.58 12.99
CA ASP A 541 -13.62 7.79 12.06
C ASP A 541 -13.81 9.29 11.75
N LEU A 542 -13.61 10.15 12.75
CA LEU A 542 -13.51 11.59 12.58
C LEU A 542 -12.37 11.97 11.64
N LEU A 543 -11.15 11.47 11.91
CA LEU A 543 -9.98 11.72 11.05
C LEU A 543 -10.24 11.25 9.61
N LYS A 544 -10.75 10.03 9.43
CA LYS A 544 -11.06 9.44 8.12
C LYS A 544 -12.04 10.30 7.33
N ARG A 545 -13.11 10.76 7.98
CA ARG A 545 -14.12 11.62 7.35
C ARG A 545 -13.53 12.97 6.94
N GLU A 546 -12.86 13.66 7.86
CA GLU A 546 -12.39 15.04 7.63
C GLU A 546 -11.18 15.10 6.70
N PHE A 547 -10.29 14.11 6.77
CA PHE A 547 -9.26 13.91 5.75
C PHE A 547 -9.89 13.69 4.38
N GLY A 548 -10.90 12.81 4.27
CA GLY A 548 -11.58 12.55 3.00
C GLY A 548 -12.24 13.80 2.39
N GLU A 549 -12.89 14.61 3.22
CA GLU A 549 -13.50 15.88 2.83
C GLU A 549 -12.46 16.92 2.40
N ALA A 550 -11.40 17.11 3.20
CA ALA A 550 -10.34 18.06 2.91
C ALA A 550 -9.52 17.66 1.67
N PHE A 551 -9.20 16.37 1.51
CA PHE A 551 -8.49 15.84 0.35
C PHE A 551 -9.31 15.96 -0.93
N LYS A 552 -10.63 15.73 -0.84
CA LYS A 552 -11.55 15.99 -1.96
C LYS A 552 -11.53 17.46 -2.36
N LYS A 553 -11.68 18.37 -1.38
CA LYS A 553 -11.66 19.82 -1.63
C LYS A 553 -10.35 20.23 -2.30
N LEU A 554 -9.21 19.86 -1.72
CA LEU A 554 -7.88 20.13 -2.26
C LEU A 554 -7.75 19.69 -3.72
N THR A 555 -8.07 18.43 -4.01
CA THR A 555 -7.91 17.85 -5.35
C THR A 555 -8.93 18.36 -6.36
N GLU A 556 -9.90 19.18 -5.95
CA GLU A 556 -10.87 19.86 -6.81
C GLU A 556 -10.62 21.38 -6.93
N LEU A 557 -9.65 21.93 -6.20
CA LEU A 557 -9.27 23.34 -6.35
C LEU A 557 -8.81 23.64 -7.78
N GLY A 558 -9.32 24.73 -8.36
CA GLY A 558 -9.05 25.13 -9.75
C GLY A 558 -9.82 24.33 -10.82
N CYS A 559 -10.66 23.37 -10.44
CA CYS A 559 -11.55 22.68 -11.37
C CYS A 559 -12.82 23.51 -11.64
N PRO A 560 -13.30 23.61 -12.90
CA PRO A 560 -14.43 24.48 -13.27
C PRO A 560 -15.78 24.05 -12.68
N TRP A 561 -15.93 22.79 -12.27
CA TRP A 561 -17.13 22.28 -11.60
C TRP A 561 -17.06 22.34 -10.07
N SER A 562 -15.90 22.69 -9.50
CA SER A 562 -15.73 22.73 -8.05
C SER A 562 -16.48 23.92 -7.46
N LYS A 563 -17.23 23.68 -6.40
CA LYS A 563 -17.94 24.74 -5.65
C LYS A 563 -16.98 25.62 -4.87
N ASP A 564 -15.77 25.12 -4.60
CA ASP A 564 -14.76 25.77 -3.76
C ASP A 564 -13.71 26.55 -4.57
N ALA A 565 -13.89 26.67 -5.90
CA ALA A 565 -13.02 27.46 -6.77
C ALA A 565 -13.53 28.93 -6.90
N PRO A 566 -12.79 29.95 -6.43
CA PRO A 566 -13.10 31.33 -6.75
C PRO A 566 -12.48 31.69 -8.11
N GLY A 567 -13.31 31.81 -9.16
CA GLY A 567 -12.89 32.25 -10.49
C GLY A 567 -14.06 32.28 -11.47
N PRO A 568 -14.07 33.16 -12.50
CA PRO A 568 -15.27 33.42 -13.30
C PRO A 568 -15.71 32.13 -13.98
N ALA A 569 -16.96 31.75 -13.73
CA ALA A 569 -17.62 30.67 -14.45
C ALA A 569 -17.53 30.95 -15.96
N THR A 570 -16.53 30.39 -16.63
CA THR A 570 -16.45 30.36 -18.08
C THR A 570 -17.46 29.34 -18.56
N GLY A 571 -18.74 29.74 -18.57
CA GLY A 571 -19.70 29.50 -19.64
C GLY A 571 -19.95 28.09 -20.18
N CYS A 572 -19.42 27.02 -19.60
CA CYS A 572 -19.85 25.67 -19.93
C CYS A 572 -20.89 25.23 -18.91
N ALA A 573 -22.14 25.24 -19.36
CA ALA A 573 -23.30 24.82 -18.60
C ALA A 573 -22.99 23.52 -17.84
N ALA A 574 -23.18 23.56 -16.52
CA ALA A 574 -23.28 22.36 -15.70
C ALA A 574 -24.39 21.49 -16.31
N VAL A 575 -24.01 20.43 -17.02
CA VAL A 575 -24.94 19.38 -17.40
C VAL A 575 -25.35 18.72 -16.10
N ALA A 576 -26.59 18.99 -15.68
CA ALA A 576 -27.20 18.33 -14.54
C ALA A 576 -27.07 16.81 -14.69
N PRO A 577 -26.93 16.03 -13.59
CA PRO A 577 -26.96 14.58 -13.67
C PRO A 577 -28.31 14.17 -14.26
N SER A 578 -28.29 13.79 -15.53
CA SER A 578 -29.50 13.41 -16.25
C SER A 578 -30.04 12.14 -15.63
N ARG A 579 -31.31 12.17 -15.26
CA ARG A 579 -32.08 10.98 -14.90
C ARG A 579 -31.92 9.98 -16.06
N CYS A 580 -31.58 8.74 -15.69
CA CYS A 580 -31.46 7.59 -16.56
C CYS A 580 -32.50 7.63 -17.71
N PRO A 581 -32.08 7.80 -18.98
CA PRO A 581 -33.00 7.90 -20.12
C PRO A 581 -33.75 6.59 -20.42
N PHE A 582 -33.42 5.48 -19.74
CA PHE A 582 -34.03 4.17 -19.92
C PHE A 582 -35.46 4.04 -19.40
N VAL A 583 -36.02 5.08 -18.76
CA VAL A 583 -37.37 5.07 -18.15
C VAL A 583 -38.36 5.96 -18.91
N GLN A 584 -38.00 6.46 -20.10
CA GLN A 584 -38.91 7.05 -21.09
C GLN A 584 -38.90 6.18 -22.35
#